data_AF-A0A158H4M0-F1
#
_entry.id   AF-A0A158H4M0-F1
#
_cell.length_a   1.000
_cell.length_b   1.000
_cell.length_c   1.000
_cell.angle_alpha   90.00
_cell.angle_beta   90.00
_cell.angle_gamma   90.00
#
_symmetry.space_group_name_H-M   'P 1'
#
loop_
_entity.id
_entity.type
_entity.pdbx_description
1 polymer ?
#
loop_
_entity_poly.entity_id
_entity_poly.type
_entity_poly.pdbx_seq_one_letter_code
_entity_poly.pdbx_strand_id
1 'polypeptide(L)' 'MNLYFMNQREAIRYLMEIRREALAKPGSDVIVKTHLHEIPGVEGVERVLLDIRAGRASYFVECDSGTENRIVFIT' A
#
# COMPACT_ATOMS: atom_id res chain seq x y z
N MET A 1 -8.90 12.92 -0.45
CA MET A 1 -8.71 11.49 -0.82
C MET A 1 -8.33 11.45 -2.28
N ASN A 2 -7.13 10.97 -2.60
CA ASN A 2 -6.57 11.05 -3.95
C ASN A 2 -6.55 9.67 -4.61
N LEU A 3 -6.92 9.62 -5.90
CA LEU A 3 -6.99 8.40 -6.70
C LEU A 3 -5.77 8.32 -7.63
N TYR A 4 -5.10 7.19 -7.63
CA TYR A 4 -3.94 6.91 -8.48
C TYR A 4 -4.16 5.61 -9.25
N PHE A 5 -3.58 5.54 -10.44
CA PHE A 5 -3.58 4.34 -11.29
C PHE A 5 -2.13 3.99 -11.56
N MET A 6 -1.77 2.73 -11.31
CA MET A 6 -0.42 2.20 -11.50
C MET A 6 -0.52 0.84 -12.16
N ASN A 7 0.42 0.53 -13.05
CA ASN A 7 0.58 -0.88 -13.43
C ASN A 7 1.18 -1.68 -12.27
N GLN A 8 1.10 -3.01 -12.36
CA GLN A 8 1.61 -3.90 -11.30
C GLN A 8 3.08 -3.60 -10.91
N ARG A 9 3.93 -3.28 -11.88
CA ARG A 9 5.35 -2.98 -11.63
C ARG A 9 5.54 -1.66 -10.88
N GLU A 10 4.79 -0.63 -11.24
CA GLU A 10 4.77 0.66 -10.57
C GLU A 10 4.27 0.54 -9.13
N ALA A 11 3.17 -0.20 -8.93
CA ALA A 11 2.61 -0.46 -7.61
C ALA A 11 3.62 -1.18 -6.69
N ILE A 12 4.33 -2.19 -7.22
CA ILE A 12 5.39 -2.88 -6.46
C ILE A 12 6.52 -1.92 -6.11
N ARG A 13 6.99 -1.10 -7.06
CA ARG A 13 8.06 -0.13 -6.80
C ARG A 13 7.64 0.87 -5.72
N TYR A 14 6.42 1.40 -5.81
CA TYR A 14 5.87 2.36 -4.86
C TYR A 14 5.82 1.80 -3.44
N LEU A 15 5.32 0.57 -3.27
CA LEU A 15 5.30 -0.08 -1.96
C LEU A 15 6.69 -0.35 -1.40
N MET A 16 7.67 -0.69 -2.25
CA MET A 16 9.06 -0.82 -1.80
C MET A 16 9.65 0.51 -1.31
N GLU A 17 9.29 1.63 -1.95
CA GLU A 17 9.66 2.97 -1.51
C GLU A 17 9.03 3.30 -0.15
N ILE A 18 7.73 3.06 0.02
CA ILE A 18 7.02 3.20 1.31
C ILE A 18 7.69 2.37 2.41
N ARG A 19 8.02 1.10 2.12
CA ARG A 19 8.68 0.23 3.10
C ARG A 19 10.04 0.80 3.53
N ARG A 20 10.81 1.31 2.57
CA ARG A 20 12.12 1.92 2.84
C ARG A 20 11.98 3.16 3.71
N GLU A 21 10.99 4.00 3.44
CA GLU A 21 10.74 5.21 4.23
C GLU A 21 10.29 4.88 5.65
N ALA A 22 9.39 3.92 5.83
CA ALA A 22 8.94 3.45 7.14
C ALA A 22 10.09 2.85 7.97
N LEU A 23 11.03 2.15 7.32
CA LEU A 23 12.25 1.65 7.99
C LEU A 23 13.22 2.78 8.37
N ALA A 24 13.28 3.85 7.57
CA ALA A 24 14.13 5.01 7.85
C ALA A 24 13.56 5.92 8.95
N LYS A 25 12.23 5.90 9.16
CA LYS A 25 11.52 6.70 10.17
C LYS A 25 10.72 5.78 11.11
N PRO A 26 11.36 5.18 12.13
CA PRO A 26 10.65 4.41 13.14
C PRO A 26 9.61 5.30 13.84
N GLY A 27 8.32 5.07 13.55
CA GLY A 27 7.19 5.88 14.04
C GLY A 27 6.24 6.40 12.95
N SER A 28 6.54 6.22 11.65
CA SER A 28 5.53 6.47 10.60
C SER A 28 4.62 5.25 10.48
N ASP A 29 3.40 5.35 11.00
CA ASP A 29 2.35 4.34 10.84
C ASP A 29 1.75 4.44 9.43
N VAL A 30 2.51 4.06 8.40
CA VAL A 30 1.97 3.90 7.05
C VAL A 30 1.23 2.57 6.99
N ILE A 31 -0.09 2.65 7.00
CA ILE A 31 -0.96 1.48 6.92
C ILE A 31 -1.34 1.28 5.46
N VAL A 32 -0.96 0.14 4.89
CA VAL A 32 -1.34 -0.23 3.53
C VAL A 32 -2.36 -1.36 3.62
N LYS A 33 -3.52 -1.20 2.98
CA LYS A 33 -4.60 -2.22 3.04
C LYS A 33 -5.09 -2.59 1.66
N THR A 34 -5.43 -3.86 1.46
CA THR A 34 -6.15 -4.33 0.27
C THR A 34 -7.59 -4.69 0.60
N HIS A 35 -8.44 -4.88 -0.42
CA HIS A 35 -9.82 -5.36 -0.24
C HIS A 35 -9.93 -6.84 0.12
N LEU A 36 -8.81 -7.58 0.07
CA LEU A 36 -8.81 -9.03 0.20
C LEU A 36 -8.98 -9.50 1.64
N HIS A 37 -8.80 -8.62 2.63
CA HIS A 37 -8.85 -9.01 4.04
C HIS A 37 -9.82 -8.10 4.80
N GLU A 38 -10.71 -8.73 5.56
CA GLU A 38 -11.84 -8.09 6.26
C GLU A 38 -11.43 -7.26 7.49
N ILE A 39 -10.17 -7.35 7.93
CA ILE A 39 -9.67 -6.65 9.12
C ILE A 39 -8.81 -5.46 8.68
N PRO A 40 -9.40 -4.26 8.57
CA PRO A 40 -8.66 -3.09 8.13
C PRO A 40 -7.76 -2.57 9.25
N GLY A 41 -6.51 -3.01 9.33
CA GLY A 41 -5.60 -2.43 10.33
C GLY A 41 -4.20 -3.00 10.48
N VAL A 42 -3.91 -4.18 9.92
CA VAL A 42 -2.64 -4.89 10.22
C VAL A 42 -1.98 -5.45 8.95
N GLU A 43 -2.27 -4.89 7.79
CA GLU A 43 -1.48 -5.20 6.61
C GLU A 43 -0.23 -4.33 6.61
N GLY A 44 0.89 -4.95 7.01
CA GLY A 44 2.19 -4.40 6.71
C GLY A 44 2.40 -4.39 5.20
N VAL A 45 3.18 -3.43 4.71
CA VAL A 45 3.56 -3.25 3.30
C VAL A 45 3.96 -4.57 2.62
N GLU A 46 4.61 -5.48 3.36
CA GLU A 46 5.04 -6.80 2.88
C GLU A 46 3.89 -7.70 2.42
N ARG A 47 2.76 -7.69 3.13
CA ARG A 47 1.61 -8.53 2.76
C ARG A 47 0.96 -8.03 1.48
N VAL A 48 0.79 -6.71 1.37
CA VAL A 48 0.24 -6.07 0.17
C VAL A 48 1.15 -6.30 -1.03
N LEU A 49 2.48 -6.21 -0.85
CA LEU A 49 3.46 -6.55 -1.87
C LEU A 49 3.28 -7.98 -2.41
N LEU A 50 3.03 -8.96 -1.52
CA LEU A 50 2.78 -10.34 -1.93
C LEU A 50 1.47 -10.48 -2.72
N ASP A 51 0.40 -9.82 -2.28
CA ASP A 51 -0.90 -9.91 -2.95
C ASP A 51 -0.91 -9.26 -4.33
N ILE A 52 -0.20 -8.14 -4.49
CA ILE A 52 -0.01 -7.48 -5.80
C ILE A 52 0.87 -8.34 -6.70
N ARG A 53 1.99 -8.88 -6.20
CA ARG A 53 2.86 -9.77 -6.99
C ARG A 53 2.12 -11.02 -7.46
N ALA A 54 1.23 -11.55 -6.64
CA ALA A 54 0.38 -12.70 -6.99
C ALA A 54 -0.80 -12.33 -7.93
N GLY A 55 -0.98 -11.06 -8.29
CA GLY A 55 -2.09 -10.60 -9.11
C GLY A 55 -3.47 -10.72 -8.43
N ARG A 56 -3.49 -10.81 -7.10
CA ARG A 56 -4.73 -11.01 -6.32
C ARG A 56 -5.38 -9.70 -5.91
N ALA A 57 -4.59 -8.63 -5.81
CA ALA A 57 -5.08 -7.31 -5.43
C ALA A 57 -5.24 -6.40 -6.65
N SER A 58 -6.43 -5.80 -6.80
CA SER A 58 -6.76 -4.81 -7.84
C SER A 58 -6.58 -3.37 -7.36
N TYR A 59 -6.44 -3.15 -6.05
CA TYR A 59 -6.11 -1.86 -5.47
C TYR A 59 -5.56 -2.01 -4.05
N PHE A 60 -4.88 -0.97 -3.57
CA PHE A 60 -4.54 -0.80 -2.15
C PHE A 60 -4.79 0.64 -1.70
N VAL A 61 -4.91 0.82 -0.39
CA VAL A 61 -5.07 2.13 0.25
C VAL A 61 -3.86 2.38 1.14
N GLU A 62 -3.22 3.52 0.95
CA GLU A 62 -2.19 4.04 1.83
C GLU A 62 -2.83 5.06 2.77
N CYS A 63 -2.76 4.76 4.07
CA CYS A 63 -3.14 5.66 5.15
C CYS A 63 -1.88 6.13 5.85
N ASP A 64 -1.65 7.43 5.87
CA ASP A 64 -0.59 8.08 6.64
C ASP A 64 -1.22 9.12 7.58
N SER A 65 -0.81 9.09 8.85
CA SER A 65 -1.36 9.91 9.94
C SER A 65 -1.29 11.43 9.72
N GLY A 66 -0.49 11.89 8.74
CA GLY A 66 -0.32 13.31 8.42
C GLY A 66 -0.74 13.74 7.01
N THR A 67 -1.21 12.82 6.17
CA THR A 67 -1.57 13.12 4.77
C THR A 67 -2.92 12.51 4.37
N GLU A 68 -3.55 13.04 3.31
CA GLU A 68 -4.79 12.46 2.83
C GLU A 68 -4.59 11.02 2.34
N ASN A 69 -5.51 10.13 2.71
CA ASN A 69 -5.54 8.75 2.21
C ASN A 69 -5.43 8.70 0.68
N ARG A 70 -4.56 7.81 0.20
CA ARG A 70 -4.36 7.55 -1.23
C ARG A 70 -4.91 6.18 -1.59
N ILE A 71 -5.75 6.12 -2.60
CA ILE A 71 -6.22 4.85 -3.17
C ILE A 71 -5.47 4.64 -4.49
N VAL A 72 -4.79 3.51 -4.60
CA VAL A 72 -4.01 3.14 -5.79
C VAL A 72 -4.65 1.93 -6.45
N PHE A 73 -5.20 2.12 -7.65
CA PHE A 73 -5.72 1.06 -8.51
C PHE A 73 -4.60 0.44 -9.35
N ILE A 74 -4.65 -0.88 -9.50
CA ILE A 74 -3.67 -1.65 -10.26
C ILE A 74 -4.29 -2.04 -11.60
N THR A 75 -3.66 -1.59 -12.68
CA THR A 75 -4.09 -1.83 -14.08
C THR A 75 -3.23 -2.86 -14.78
#